data_AF-A0A1I8NC51-F1
#
_entry.id   AF-A0A1I8NC51-F1
#
_cell.length_a   1.000
_cell.length_b   1.000
_cell.length_c   1.000
_cell.angle_alpha   90.00
_cell.angle_beta   90.00
_cell.angle_gamma   90.00
#
_symmetry.space_group_name_H-M   'P 1'
#
loop_
_entity.id
_entity.type
_entity.pdbx_description
1 polymer ?
#
loop_
_entity_poly.entity_id
_entity_poly.type
_entity_poly.pdbx_seq_one_letter_code
_entity_poly.pdbx_strand_id
1 'polypeptide(L)'
;MTEEPNTKALFKTHFIAWRILGMSPPDNYRPLYWIYSILLNIFVTIGYPLHLIFGLFTSTTMYEIIQNVAINFTCSVCAMKTIAIWWRFNKVDVMFEIIQRQDQRFTSHEEIAYLRKEVYPPVRRIILLFSILCTFIGISGESAVLVTGLLGTWNLMYKAYFPFDVFASTKNYMAAHLYQFIGISYLILQNVVNDTFGASHLCLLRSQVRMLNIRVTKIGHDPKKSREENNQELLECIKVHKDLLE
;
A
#
# COMPACT_ATOMS: atom_id res chain seq x y z
N MET A 1 18.53 7.05 27.88
CA MET A 1 18.35 5.87 27.00
C MET A 1 17.63 6.33 25.76
N THR A 2 18.33 6.54 24.66
CA THR A 2 17.69 6.77 23.35
C THR A 2 17.25 5.43 22.80
N GLU A 3 15.94 5.23 22.64
CA GLU A 3 15.37 4.08 21.94
C GLU A 3 16.02 3.93 20.55
N GLU A 4 16.39 2.70 20.20
CA GLU A 4 16.89 2.36 18.86
C GLU A 4 15.89 2.80 17.78
N PRO A 5 16.37 3.31 16.63
CA PRO A 5 15.49 3.63 15.52
C PRO A 5 14.74 2.37 15.07
N ASN A 6 13.41 2.45 14.99
CA ASN A 6 12.56 1.37 14.50
C ASN A 6 11.75 1.87 13.31
N THR A 7 12.40 1.94 12.14
CA THR A 7 11.80 2.41 10.90
C THR A 7 10.72 1.44 10.41
N LYS A 8 10.87 0.13 10.66
CA LYS A 8 9.88 -0.89 10.33
C LYS A 8 8.53 -0.64 11.01
N ALA A 9 8.51 -0.07 12.21
CA ALA A 9 7.26 0.26 12.92
C ALA A 9 6.37 1.26 12.16
N LEU A 10 6.93 2.07 11.25
CA LEU A 10 6.16 2.98 10.40
C LEU A 10 5.20 2.24 9.46
N PHE A 11 5.50 0.98 9.12
CA PHE A 11 4.76 0.16 8.17
C PHE A 11 3.81 -0.84 8.85
N LYS A 12 3.55 -0.69 10.15
CA LYS A 12 2.62 -1.58 10.88
C LYS A 12 1.26 -1.67 10.18
N THR A 13 0.75 -0.55 9.69
CA THR A 13 -0.52 -0.50 8.94
C THR A 13 -0.43 -1.27 7.63
N HIS A 14 0.70 -1.21 6.90
CA HIS A 14 0.93 -1.99 5.69
C HIS A 14 0.92 -3.49 5.96
N PHE A 15 1.59 -3.95 7.02
CA PHE A 15 1.57 -5.38 7.39
C PHE A 15 0.17 -5.87 7.73
N ILE A 16 -0.61 -5.09 8.48
CA ILE A 16 -2.02 -5.43 8.76
C ILE A 16 -2.82 -5.48 7.46
N ALA A 17 -2.63 -4.50 6.58
CA ALA A 17 -3.37 -4.45 5.33
C ALA A 17 -2.97 -5.60 4.39
N TRP A 18 -1.69 -5.92 4.21
CA TRP A 18 -1.25 -7.09 3.43
C TRP A 18 -1.77 -8.41 3.99
N ARG A 19 -2.00 -8.50 5.29
CA ARG A 19 -2.66 -9.65 5.91
C ARG A 19 -4.14 -9.75 5.53
N ILE A 20 -4.84 -8.62 5.48
CA ILE A 20 -6.23 -8.57 4.98
C ILE A 20 -6.27 -8.86 3.47
N LEU A 21 -5.28 -8.38 2.72
CA LEU A 21 -5.15 -8.58 1.27
C LEU A 21 -4.72 -10.00 0.88
N GLY A 22 -4.55 -10.91 1.83
CA GLY A 22 -4.15 -12.29 1.55
C GLY A 22 -2.67 -12.47 1.19
N MET A 23 -1.82 -11.45 1.34
CA MET A 23 -0.40 -11.48 0.96
C MET A 23 0.53 -11.94 2.08
N SER A 24 0.19 -11.65 3.35
CA SER A 24 1.05 -11.97 4.51
C SER A 24 0.44 -13.05 5.42
N PRO A 25 0.74 -14.35 5.17
CA PRO A 25 0.13 -15.46 5.91
C PRO A 25 0.54 -15.50 7.38
N PRO A 26 -0.36 -15.91 8.31
CA PRO A 26 0.00 -16.21 9.69
C PRO A 26 0.84 -17.46 9.81
N ASP A 27 1.55 -17.60 10.92
CA ASP A 27 2.20 -18.87 11.25
C ASP A 27 1.17 -19.96 11.56
N ASN A 28 0.03 -19.59 12.15
CA ASN A 28 -1.08 -20.49 12.42
C ASN A 28 -2.05 -20.56 11.23
N TYR A 29 -2.55 -21.76 10.91
CA TYR A 29 -3.59 -21.99 9.88
C TYR A 29 -3.21 -21.59 8.44
N ARG A 30 -1.93 -21.71 8.06
CA ARG A 30 -1.42 -21.35 6.71
C ARG A 30 -2.26 -21.89 5.53
N PRO A 31 -2.68 -23.18 5.49
CA PRO A 31 -3.44 -23.69 4.35
C PRO A 31 -4.80 -23.01 4.17
N LEU A 32 -5.53 -22.76 5.26
CA LEU A 32 -6.82 -22.07 5.23
C LEU A 32 -6.67 -20.63 4.75
N TYR A 33 -5.60 -19.95 5.20
CA TYR A 33 -5.30 -18.60 4.75
C TYR A 33 -4.98 -18.54 3.25
N TRP A 34 -4.27 -19.53 2.70
CA TRP A 34 -4.01 -19.59 1.26
C TRP A 34 -5.28 -19.77 0.44
N ILE A 35 -6.21 -20.63 0.88
CA ILE A 35 -7.52 -20.78 0.24
C ILE A 35 -8.29 -19.45 0.28
N TYR A 36 -8.34 -18.82 1.45
CA TYR A 36 -8.94 -17.48 1.60
C TYR A 36 -8.32 -16.46 0.64
N SER A 37 -6.99 -16.38 0.58
CA SER A 37 -6.26 -15.43 -0.25
C SER A 37 -6.54 -15.64 -1.74
N ILE A 38 -6.51 -16.89 -2.21
CA ILE A 38 -6.77 -17.24 -3.61
C ILE A 38 -8.22 -16.90 -3.98
N LEU A 39 -9.20 -17.33 -3.17
CA LEU A 39 -10.61 -17.05 -3.44
C LEU A 39 -10.86 -15.55 -3.48
N LEU A 40 -10.37 -14.82 -2.48
CA LEU A 40 -10.63 -13.40 -2.36
C LEU A 40 -9.99 -12.60 -3.51
N ASN A 41 -8.75 -12.93 -3.91
CA ASN A 41 -8.12 -12.27 -5.05
C ASN A 41 -8.76 -12.67 -6.40
N ILE A 42 -9.25 -13.90 -6.56
CA ILE A 42 -10.02 -14.27 -7.76
C ILE A 42 -11.32 -13.48 -7.84
N PHE A 43 -12.11 -13.45 -6.77
CA PHE A 43 -13.42 -12.79 -6.79
C PHE A 43 -13.31 -11.27 -6.83
N VAL A 44 -12.34 -10.68 -6.13
CA VAL A 44 -12.23 -9.22 -6.03
C VAL A 44 -11.20 -8.67 -7.00
N THR A 45 -9.94 -9.08 -6.91
CA THR A 45 -8.87 -8.50 -7.74
C THR A 45 -9.08 -8.74 -9.23
N ILE A 46 -9.64 -9.89 -9.63
CA ILE A 46 -9.95 -10.22 -11.02
C ILE A 46 -11.44 -10.07 -11.31
N GLY A 47 -12.29 -10.63 -10.45
CA GLY A 47 -13.74 -10.62 -10.65
C GLY A 47 -14.35 -9.21 -10.63
N TYR A 48 -13.83 -8.29 -9.80
CA TYR A 48 -14.36 -6.94 -9.69
C TYR A 48 -14.16 -6.09 -10.98
N PRO A 49 -12.96 -6.04 -11.58
CA PRO A 49 -12.83 -5.41 -12.90
C PRO A 49 -13.71 -6.08 -13.98
N LEU A 50 -13.84 -7.41 -13.97
CA LEU A 50 -14.60 -8.12 -15.00
C LEU A 50 -16.11 -7.84 -14.95
N HIS A 51 -16.74 -7.84 -13.77
CA HIS A 51 -18.19 -7.56 -13.71
C HIS A 51 -18.52 -6.10 -14.07
N LEU A 52 -17.59 -5.16 -13.87
CA LEU A 52 -17.70 -3.78 -14.36
C LEU A 52 -17.58 -3.72 -15.89
N ILE A 53 -16.63 -4.45 -16.49
CA ILE A 53 -16.48 -4.55 -17.95
C ILE A 53 -17.75 -5.13 -18.58
N PHE A 54 -18.30 -6.20 -18.02
CA PHE A 54 -19.57 -6.73 -18.51
C PHE A 54 -20.73 -5.74 -18.29
N GLY A 55 -20.67 -4.96 -17.20
CA GLY A 55 -21.59 -3.86 -16.93
C GLY A 55 -21.63 -2.80 -18.02
N LEU A 56 -20.47 -2.46 -18.62
CA LEU A 56 -20.37 -1.48 -19.70
C LEU A 56 -21.25 -1.81 -20.90
N PHE A 57 -21.37 -3.10 -21.26
CA PHE A 57 -22.25 -3.53 -22.37
C PHE A 57 -23.73 -3.36 -22.06
N THR A 58 -24.09 -3.15 -20.80
CA THR A 58 -25.47 -2.92 -20.34
C THR A 58 -25.74 -1.45 -19.97
N SER A 59 -24.74 -0.58 -20.09
CA SER A 59 -24.87 0.85 -19.81
C SER A 59 -25.60 1.56 -20.93
N THR A 60 -26.60 2.36 -20.58
CA THR A 60 -27.48 3.03 -21.55
C THR A 60 -27.21 4.53 -21.67
N THR A 61 -26.55 5.12 -20.67
CA THR A 61 -26.28 6.57 -20.63
C THR A 61 -24.79 6.86 -20.78
N MET A 62 -24.45 8.00 -21.40
CA MET A 62 -23.06 8.44 -21.53
C MET A 62 -22.39 8.66 -20.17
N TYR A 63 -23.16 9.14 -19.18
CA TYR A 63 -22.70 9.30 -17.81
C TYR A 63 -22.26 7.95 -17.20
N GLU A 64 -23.11 6.92 -17.31
CA GLU A 64 -22.78 5.57 -16.83
C GLU A 64 -21.54 5.03 -17.54
N ILE A 65 -21.44 5.17 -18.86
CA ILE A 65 -20.29 4.69 -19.63
C ILE A 65 -19.00 5.33 -19.13
N ILE A 66 -18.95 6.66 -19.03
CA ILE A 66 -17.75 7.39 -18.59
C ILE A 66 -17.38 6.99 -17.15
N GLN A 67 -18.36 6.93 -16.25
CA GLN A 67 -18.14 6.55 -14.87
C GLN A 67 -17.57 5.13 -14.77
N ASN A 68 -18.16 4.18 -15.52
CA ASN A 68 -17.76 2.76 -15.49
C ASN A 68 -16.37 2.56 -16.12
N VAL A 69 -16.05 3.24 -17.22
CA VAL A 69 -14.70 3.22 -17.81
C VAL A 69 -13.67 3.76 -16.81
N ALA A 70 -13.94 4.91 -16.19
CA ALA A 70 -13.02 5.53 -15.24
C ALA A 70 -12.75 4.65 -14.01
N ILE A 71 -13.80 4.08 -13.42
CA ILE A 71 -13.65 3.18 -12.28
C ILE A 71 -12.99 1.87 -12.68
N ASN A 72 -13.34 1.30 -13.83
CA ASN A 72 -12.76 0.05 -14.31
C ASN A 72 -11.26 0.18 -14.58
N PHE A 73 -10.84 1.27 -15.22
CA PHE A 73 -9.43 1.57 -15.43
C PHE A 73 -8.68 1.65 -14.10
N THR A 74 -9.22 2.40 -13.13
CA THR A 74 -8.63 2.55 -11.80
C THR A 74 -8.53 1.20 -11.07
N CYS A 75 -9.60 0.40 -11.07
CA CYS A 75 -9.63 -0.93 -10.45
C CYS A 75 -8.63 -1.88 -11.11
N SER A 76 -8.51 -1.86 -12.44
CA SER A 76 -7.58 -2.70 -13.19
C SER A 76 -6.13 -2.34 -12.91
N VAL A 77 -5.79 -1.05 -12.90
CA VAL A 77 -4.44 -0.58 -12.55
C VAL A 77 -4.11 -0.96 -11.10
N CYS A 78 -5.05 -0.81 -10.18
CA CYS A 78 -4.88 -1.22 -8.79
C CYS A 78 -4.60 -2.72 -8.67
N ALA A 79 -5.42 -3.54 -9.32
CA ALA A 79 -5.27 -4.99 -9.37
C ALA A 79 -3.91 -5.41 -9.96
N MET A 80 -3.47 -4.77 -11.05
CA MET A 80 -2.16 -5.01 -11.64
C MET A 80 -1.01 -4.70 -10.68
N LYS A 81 -1.06 -3.56 -9.97
CA LYS A 81 -0.06 -3.20 -8.95
C LYS A 81 -0.02 -4.24 -7.83
N THR A 82 -1.18 -4.66 -7.34
CA THR A 82 -1.33 -5.68 -6.31
C THR A 82 -0.70 -7.00 -6.74
N ILE A 83 -1.02 -7.48 -7.94
CA ILE A 83 -0.45 -8.73 -8.49
C ILE A 83 1.06 -8.62 -8.65
N ALA A 84 1.57 -7.48 -9.13
CA ALA A 84 3.01 -7.25 -9.29
C ALA A 84 3.75 -7.29 -7.94
N ILE A 85 3.21 -6.63 -6.91
CA ILE A 85 3.76 -6.67 -5.54
C ILE A 85 3.68 -8.10 -4.98
N TRP A 86 2.57 -8.80 -5.19
CA TRP A 86 2.39 -10.16 -4.69
C TRP A 86 3.39 -11.14 -5.31
N TRP A 87 3.63 -11.06 -6.63
CA TRP A 87 4.66 -11.87 -7.28
C TRP A 87 6.03 -11.62 -6.66
N ARG A 88 6.36 -10.34 -6.40
CA ARG A 88 7.66 -9.94 -5.86
C ARG A 88 7.66 -9.82 -4.34
N PHE A 89 6.72 -10.43 -3.63
CA PHE A 89 6.56 -10.19 -2.18
C PHE A 89 7.80 -10.60 -1.37
N ASN A 90 8.52 -11.64 -1.80
CA ASN A 90 9.81 -12.02 -1.19
C ASN A 90 10.84 -10.87 -1.21
N LYS A 91 10.77 -9.95 -2.20
CA LYS A 91 11.65 -8.78 -2.26
C LYS A 91 11.23 -7.70 -1.25
N VAL A 92 9.95 -7.63 -0.88
CA VAL A 92 9.48 -6.73 0.17
C VAL A 92 10.09 -7.12 1.52
N ASP A 93 10.18 -8.42 1.82
CA ASP A 93 10.85 -8.88 3.04
C ASP A 93 12.33 -8.49 3.06
N VAL A 94 13.04 -8.69 1.94
CA VAL A 94 14.45 -8.27 1.78
C VAL A 94 14.60 -6.75 1.96
N MET A 95 13.68 -5.93 1.43
CA MET A 95 13.70 -4.48 1.64
C MET A 95 13.61 -4.12 3.13
N PHE A 96 12.74 -4.78 3.90
CA PHE A 96 12.65 -4.55 5.34
C PHE A 96 13.86 -5.05 6.12
N GLU A 97 14.49 -6.14 5.69
CA GLU A 97 15.76 -6.60 6.25
C GLU A 97 16.90 -5.61 6.00
N ILE A 98 16.96 -5.02 4.80
CA ILE A 98 17.92 -3.94 4.48
C ILE A 98 17.66 -2.74 5.38
N ILE A 99 16.41 -2.28 5.49
CA ILE A 99 16.05 -1.16 6.38
C ILE A 99 16.47 -1.43 7.82
N GLN A 100 16.24 -2.65 8.33
CA GLN A 100 16.63 -3.02 9.69
C GLN A 100 18.15 -3.06 9.87
N ARG A 101 18.90 -3.59 8.89
CA ARG A 101 20.37 -3.55 8.89
C ARG A 101 20.90 -2.10 8.88
N GLN A 102 20.25 -1.20 8.17
CA GLN A 102 20.61 0.22 8.16
C GLN A 102 20.28 0.89 9.50
N ASP A 103 19.11 0.60 10.09
CA ASP A 103 18.70 1.13 11.40
C ASP A 103 19.75 0.81 12.48
N GLN A 104 20.30 -0.41 12.48
CA GLN A 104 21.34 -0.86 13.41
C GLN A 104 22.70 -0.15 13.24
N ARG A 105 22.96 0.43 12.06
CA ARG A 105 24.22 1.15 11.76
C ARG A 105 24.15 2.64 12.10
N PHE A 106 23.01 3.16 12.52
CA PHE A 106 22.92 4.53 13.04
C PHE A 106 23.37 4.55 14.48
N THR A 107 24.57 5.08 14.71
CA THR A 107 25.20 5.14 16.03
C THR A 107 25.21 6.55 16.60
N SER A 108 25.13 7.58 15.75
CA SER A 108 25.18 8.97 16.20
C SER A 108 23.80 9.54 16.54
N HIS A 109 23.73 10.27 17.65
CA HIS A 109 22.54 11.01 18.07
C HIS A 109 22.03 11.97 16.99
N GLU A 110 22.92 12.54 16.17
CA GLU A 110 22.53 13.44 15.07
C GLU A 110 21.71 12.70 14.00
N GLU A 111 22.08 11.47 13.68
CA GLU A 111 21.44 10.66 12.65
C GLU A 111 20.07 10.18 13.10
N ILE A 112 19.97 9.73 14.36
CA ILE A 112 18.71 9.34 14.97
C ILE A 112 17.76 10.54 15.08
N ALA A 113 18.29 11.72 15.46
CA ALA A 113 17.52 12.95 15.49
C ALA A 113 17.03 13.36 14.09
N TYR A 114 17.88 13.22 13.06
CA TYR A 114 17.51 13.47 11.67
C TYR A 114 16.39 12.54 11.20
N LEU A 115 16.49 11.22 11.43
CA LEU A 115 15.43 10.27 11.07
C LEU A 115 14.10 10.65 11.72
N ARG A 116 14.12 10.93 13.02
CA ARG A 116 12.90 11.23 13.79
C ARG A 116 12.26 12.56 13.40
N LYS A 117 13.06 13.59 13.09
CA LYS A 117 12.55 14.94 12.81
C LYS A 117 12.26 15.18 11.32
N GLU A 118 13.07 14.62 10.43
CA GLU A 118 13.03 14.95 9.00
C GLU A 118 12.44 13.82 8.13
N VAL A 119 12.50 12.57 8.57
CA VAL A 119 12.17 11.39 7.73
C VAL A 119 10.86 10.74 8.15
N TYR A 120 10.68 10.50 9.45
CA TYR A 120 9.47 9.84 9.95
C TYR A 120 8.20 10.70 9.76
N PRO A 121 8.21 12.03 9.98
CA PRO A 121 7.01 12.85 9.78
C PRO A 121 6.47 12.85 8.35
N PRO A 122 7.27 13.03 7.26
CA PRO A 122 6.72 12.98 5.91
C PRO A 122 6.22 11.58 5.54
N VAL A 123 6.90 10.51 5.94
CA VAL A 123 6.42 9.13 5.71
C VAL A 123 5.06 8.91 6.38
N ARG A 124 4.93 9.24 7.67
CA ARG A 124 3.66 9.13 8.40
C ARG A 124 2.57 9.99 7.77
N ARG A 125 2.91 11.20 7.34
CA ARG A 125 1.97 12.12 6.69
C ARG A 125 1.45 11.56 5.37
N ILE A 126 2.30 10.99 4.53
CA ILE A 126 1.88 10.36 3.27
C ILE A 126 0.90 9.23 3.56
N ILE A 127 1.25 8.32 4.47
CA ILE A 127 0.41 7.17 4.82
C ILE A 127 -0.95 7.64 5.36
N LEU A 128 -0.94 8.57 6.32
CA LEU A 128 -2.16 9.09 6.96
C LEU A 128 -3.04 9.86 5.98
N LEU A 129 -2.48 10.81 5.22
CA LEU A 129 -3.28 11.62 4.29
C LEU A 129 -3.91 10.76 3.21
N PHE A 130 -3.16 9.83 2.62
CA PHE A 130 -3.69 8.95 1.58
C PHE A 130 -4.77 8.01 2.12
N SER A 131 -4.58 7.49 3.34
CA SER A 131 -5.59 6.67 4.02
C SER A 131 -6.87 7.46 4.33
N ILE A 132 -6.75 8.70 4.83
CA ILE A 132 -7.88 9.58 5.11
C ILE A 132 -8.64 9.90 3.82
N LEU A 133 -7.94 10.31 2.76
CA LEU A 133 -8.54 10.65 1.48
C LEU A 133 -9.31 9.46 0.89
N CYS A 134 -8.68 8.29 0.83
CA CYS A 134 -9.31 7.10 0.27
C CYS A 134 -10.50 6.61 1.11
N THR A 135 -10.39 6.67 2.44
CA THR A 135 -11.50 6.32 3.35
C THR A 135 -12.66 7.30 3.21
N PHE A 136 -12.37 8.60 3.12
CA PHE A 136 -13.37 9.64 2.93
C PHE A 136 -14.11 9.45 1.59
N ILE A 137 -13.38 9.20 0.50
CA ILE A 137 -13.98 8.91 -0.81
C ILE A 137 -14.89 7.68 -0.72
N GLY A 138 -14.42 6.58 -0.13
CA GLY A 138 -15.23 5.37 0.05
C GLY A 138 -16.51 5.61 0.85
N ILE A 139 -16.41 6.25 2.02
CA ILE A 139 -17.57 6.59 2.86
C ILE A 139 -18.54 7.52 2.12
N SER A 140 -18.03 8.54 1.42
CA SER A 140 -18.86 9.48 0.68
C SER A 140 -19.66 8.78 -0.44
N GLY A 141 -19.00 7.87 -1.18
CA GLY A 141 -19.66 7.07 -2.22
C GLY A 141 -20.78 6.20 -1.66
N GLU A 142 -20.50 5.45 -0.60
CA GLU A 142 -21.52 4.59 0.03
C GLU A 142 -22.66 5.40 0.64
N SER A 143 -22.36 6.53 1.28
CA SER A 143 -23.39 7.41 1.83
C SER A 143 -24.34 7.93 0.74
N ALA A 144 -23.82 8.25 -0.46
CA ALA A 144 -24.65 8.69 -1.58
C ALA A 144 -25.60 7.58 -2.06
N VAL A 145 -25.14 6.34 -2.13
CA VAL A 145 -25.95 5.18 -2.48
C VAL A 145 -27.04 4.92 -1.45
N LEU A 146 -26.70 4.98 -0.16
CA LEU A 146 -27.66 4.77 0.92
C LEU A 146 -28.72 5.87 0.98
N VAL A 147 -28.31 7.14 0.83
CA VAL A 147 -29.25 8.28 0.82
C VAL A 147 -30.20 8.20 -0.37
N THR A 148 -29.71 7.90 -1.57
CA THR A 148 -30.58 7.73 -2.75
C THR A 148 -31.55 6.55 -2.60
N GLY A 149 -31.08 5.43 -2.03
CA GLY A 149 -31.95 4.31 -1.66
C GLY A 149 -33.05 4.69 -0.66
N LEU A 150 -32.71 5.44 0.39
CA LEU A 150 -33.68 5.94 1.38
C LEU A 150 -34.68 6.94 0.79
N LEU A 151 -34.28 7.71 -0.22
CA LEU A 151 -35.15 8.62 -0.98
C LEU A 151 -36.03 7.88 -2.01
N GLY A 152 -35.93 6.56 -2.10
CA GLY A 152 -36.83 5.70 -2.89
C GLY A 152 -36.24 5.19 -4.21
N THR A 153 -34.99 5.55 -4.54
CA THR A 153 -34.32 5.11 -5.78
C THR A 153 -33.15 4.18 -5.46
N TRP A 154 -33.48 2.93 -5.11
CA TRP A 154 -32.48 1.88 -4.90
C TRP A 154 -31.74 1.58 -6.21
N ASN A 155 -30.49 2.00 -6.27
CA ASN A 155 -29.58 1.74 -7.38
C ASN A 155 -28.22 1.28 -6.83
N LEU A 156 -27.53 0.46 -7.61
CA LEU A 156 -26.16 0.06 -7.31
C LEU A 156 -25.19 1.23 -7.49
N MET A 157 -24.07 1.22 -6.76
CA MET A 157 -23.04 2.26 -6.82
C MET A 157 -22.49 2.44 -8.22
N TYR A 158 -22.22 1.31 -8.87
CA TYR A 158 -21.77 1.25 -10.24
C TYR A 158 -22.69 0.35 -11.04
N LYS A 159 -22.96 0.74 -12.28
CA LYS A 159 -23.63 -0.15 -13.23
C LYS A 159 -22.73 -1.36 -13.46
N ALA A 160 -23.19 -2.56 -13.14
CA ALA A 160 -22.36 -3.74 -13.28
C ALA A 160 -23.20 -4.97 -13.61
N TYR A 161 -22.58 -5.95 -14.26
CA TYR A 161 -23.26 -7.19 -14.59
C TYR A 161 -23.29 -8.13 -13.39
N PHE A 162 -24.44 -8.74 -13.15
CA PHE A 162 -24.62 -9.84 -12.21
C PHE A 162 -25.31 -11.00 -12.93
N PRO A 163 -24.98 -12.27 -12.62
CA PRO A 163 -25.59 -13.43 -13.26
C PRO A 163 -27.04 -13.71 -12.81
N PHE A 164 -27.63 -12.80 -12.04
CA PHE A 164 -28.99 -12.86 -11.52
C PHE A 164 -29.65 -11.48 -11.60
N ASP A 165 -30.98 -11.45 -11.58
CA ASP A 165 -31.71 -10.18 -11.53
C ASP A 165 -31.57 -9.53 -10.15
N VAL A 166 -30.84 -8.42 -10.11
CA VAL A 166 -30.54 -7.64 -8.91
C VAL A 166 -31.82 -7.08 -8.28
N PHE A 167 -32.78 -6.64 -9.09
CA PHE A 167 -33.97 -5.93 -8.62
C PHE A 167 -35.18 -6.85 -8.40
N ALA A 168 -35.06 -8.14 -8.75
CA ALA A 168 -36.12 -9.12 -8.51
C ALA A 168 -36.48 -9.30 -7.03
N SER A 169 -35.54 -9.07 -6.10
CA SER A 169 -35.82 -9.17 -4.66
C SER A 169 -34.85 -8.36 -3.82
N THR A 170 -35.26 -8.00 -2.60
CA THR A 170 -34.39 -7.32 -1.61
C THR A 170 -33.15 -8.14 -1.28
N LYS A 171 -33.24 -9.47 -1.28
CA LYS A 171 -32.09 -10.36 -1.03
C LYS A 171 -31.07 -10.28 -2.15
N ASN A 172 -31.51 -10.28 -3.40
CA ASN A 172 -30.63 -10.16 -4.56
C ASN A 172 -29.95 -8.79 -4.58
N TYR A 173 -30.71 -7.73 -4.31
CA TYR A 173 -30.16 -6.38 -4.18
C TYR A 173 -29.11 -6.31 -3.07
N MET A 174 -29.41 -6.80 -1.87
CA MET A 174 -28.45 -6.85 -0.76
C MET A 174 -27.18 -7.62 -1.12
N ALA A 175 -27.30 -8.77 -1.79
CA ALA A 175 -26.15 -9.56 -2.20
C ALA A 175 -25.27 -8.79 -3.20
N ALA A 176 -25.87 -8.17 -4.21
CA ALA A 176 -25.15 -7.37 -5.21
C ALA A 176 -24.50 -6.12 -4.59
N HIS A 177 -25.22 -5.43 -3.71
CA HIS A 177 -24.72 -4.25 -3.00
C HIS A 177 -23.56 -4.59 -2.05
N LEU A 178 -23.70 -5.66 -1.25
CA LEU A 178 -22.62 -6.12 -0.36
C LEU A 178 -21.38 -6.55 -1.15
N TYR A 179 -21.56 -7.23 -2.28
CA TYR A 179 -20.45 -7.56 -3.17
C TYR A 179 -19.75 -6.30 -3.70
N GLN A 180 -20.51 -5.28 -4.15
CA GLN A 180 -19.93 -4.02 -4.60
C GLN A 180 -19.18 -3.30 -3.48
N PHE A 181 -19.79 -3.18 -2.30
CA PHE A 181 -19.21 -2.51 -1.14
C PHE A 181 -17.91 -3.20 -0.66
N ILE A 182 -17.94 -4.52 -0.50
CA ILE A 182 -16.75 -5.28 -0.08
C ILE A 182 -15.67 -5.20 -1.15
N GLY A 183 -16.04 -5.36 -2.42
CA GLY A 183 -15.10 -5.34 -3.53
C GLY A 183 -14.40 -3.99 -3.69
N ILE A 184 -15.16 -2.89 -3.66
CA ILE A 184 -14.58 -1.54 -3.76
C ILE A 184 -13.76 -1.20 -2.53
N SER A 185 -14.20 -1.55 -1.32
CA SER A 185 -13.45 -1.32 -0.09
C SER A 185 -12.11 -2.04 -0.10
N TYR A 186 -12.09 -3.27 -0.61
CA TYR A 186 -10.88 -4.06 -0.75
C TYR A 186 -9.93 -3.49 -1.82
N LEU A 187 -10.45 -3.05 -2.97
CA LEU A 187 -9.64 -2.38 -3.99
C LEU A 187 -9.09 -1.03 -3.51
N ILE A 188 -9.86 -0.28 -2.72
CA ILE A 188 -9.38 0.93 -2.06
C ILE A 188 -8.22 0.60 -1.12
N LEU A 189 -8.34 -0.47 -0.32
CA LEU A 189 -7.26 -0.91 0.56
C LEU A 189 -6.01 -1.30 -0.24
N GLN A 190 -6.16 -2.06 -1.32
CA GLN A 190 -5.06 -2.37 -2.25
C GLN A 190 -4.38 -1.09 -2.75
N ASN A 191 -5.17 -0.12 -3.20
CA ASN A 191 -4.65 1.12 -3.75
C ASN A 191 -3.83 1.91 -2.72
N VAL A 192 -4.40 2.09 -1.52
CA VAL A 192 -3.73 2.78 -0.41
C VAL A 192 -2.40 2.13 -0.07
N VAL A 193 -2.41 0.80 0.12
CA VAL A 193 -1.22 0.07 0.56
C VAL A 193 -0.12 0.13 -0.50
N ASN A 194 -0.46 -0.14 -1.75
CA ASN A 194 0.53 -0.21 -2.83
C ASN A 194 1.19 1.16 -3.07
N ASP A 195 0.38 2.23 -3.15
CA ASP A 195 0.88 3.57 -3.46
C ASP A 195 1.65 4.18 -2.28
N THR A 196 1.14 4.02 -1.05
CA THR A 196 1.84 4.55 0.13
C THR A 196 3.08 3.73 0.48
N PHE A 197 3.11 2.43 0.21
CA PHE A 197 4.31 1.60 0.39
C PHE A 197 5.44 2.10 -0.51
N GLY A 198 5.17 2.27 -1.81
CA GLY A 198 6.16 2.76 -2.77
C GLY A 198 6.64 4.17 -2.44
N ALA A 199 5.71 5.10 -2.18
CA ALA A 199 6.05 6.48 -1.82
C ALA A 199 6.89 6.57 -0.53
N SER A 200 6.54 5.78 0.48
CA SER A 200 7.27 5.74 1.76
C SER A 200 8.68 5.16 1.58
N HIS A 201 8.83 4.10 0.78
CA HIS A 201 10.15 3.53 0.48
C HIS A 201 11.05 4.51 -0.27
N LEU A 202 10.52 5.27 -1.24
CA LEU A 202 11.29 6.31 -1.93
C LEU A 202 11.76 7.41 -0.96
N CYS A 203 10.93 7.77 0.03
CA CYS A 203 11.31 8.73 1.06
C CYS A 203 12.46 8.20 1.94
N LEU A 204 12.39 6.92 2.34
CA LEU A 204 13.45 6.26 3.11
C LEU A 204 14.74 6.13 2.30
N LEU A 205 14.65 5.70 1.04
CA LEU A 205 15.80 5.60 0.14
C LEU A 205 16.49 6.96 -0.02
N ARG A 206 15.73 8.02 -0.25
CA ARG A 206 16.26 9.40 -0.31
C ARG A 206 17.00 9.76 0.98
N SER A 207 16.44 9.43 2.13
CA SER A 207 17.07 9.69 3.43
C SER A 207 18.39 8.93 3.56
N GLN A 208 18.40 7.64 3.25
CA GLN A 208 19.60 6.79 3.33
C GLN A 208 20.71 7.28 2.39
N VAL A 209 20.37 7.65 1.15
CA VAL A 209 21.33 8.23 0.19
C VAL A 209 21.90 9.57 0.70
N ARG A 210 21.05 10.42 1.30
CA ARG A 210 21.51 11.68 1.90
C ARG A 210 22.44 11.45 3.09
N MET A 211 22.11 10.48 3.96
CA MET A 211 22.96 10.12 5.09
C MET A 211 24.32 9.60 4.63
N LEU A 212 24.34 8.74 3.62
CA LEU A 212 25.56 8.24 3.00
C LEU A 212 26.41 9.40 2.46
N ASN A 213 25.81 10.35 1.74
CA ASN A 213 26.51 11.53 1.22
C ASN A 213 27.15 12.36 2.36
N ILE A 214 26.40 12.62 3.43
CA ILE A 214 26.92 13.34 4.61
C ILE A 214 28.09 12.58 5.25
N ARG A 215 28.04 11.25 5.36
CA ARG A 215 29.15 10.46 5.90
C ARG A 215 30.39 10.54 5.00
N VAL A 216 30.22 10.33 3.69
CA VAL A 216 31.32 10.38 2.71
C VAL A 216 32.02 11.74 2.70
N THR A 217 31.25 12.83 2.76
CA THR A 217 31.81 14.20 2.78
C THR A 217 32.60 14.53 4.05
N LYS A 218 32.37 13.84 5.16
CA LYS A 218 33.11 14.05 6.43
C LYS A 218 34.43 13.27 6.49
N ILE A 219 34.63 12.26 5.65
CA ILE A 219 35.84 11.42 5.67
C ILE A 219 37.07 12.29 5.37
N GLY A 220 38.14 12.12 6.15
CA GLY A 220 39.41 12.83 5.98
C GLY A 220 39.40 14.31 6.39
N HIS A 221 38.27 14.83 6.89
CA HIS A 221 38.15 16.23 7.34
C HIS A 221 38.26 16.39 8.86
N ASP A 222 38.23 15.29 9.63
CA ASP A 222 38.42 15.32 11.07
C ASP A 222 39.92 15.19 11.42
N PRO A 223 40.57 16.25 11.93
CA PRO A 223 42.00 16.20 12.27
C PRO A 223 42.31 15.28 13.46
N LYS A 224 41.30 14.79 14.18
CA LYS A 224 41.47 13.86 15.32
C LYS A 224 41.51 12.40 14.89
N LYS A 225 41.14 12.07 13.65
CA LYS A 225 41.09 10.69 13.15
C LYS A 225 42.38 10.29 12.45
N SER A 226 42.84 9.09 12.76
CA SER A 226 43.93 8.42 12.06
C SER A 226 43.56 8.08 10.61
N ARG A 227 44.56 7.72 9.81
CA ARG A 227 44.35 7.27 8.43
C ARG A 227 43.59 5.95 8.38
N GLU A 228 43.85 5.08 9.35
CA GLU A 228 43.20 3.77 9.53
C GLU A 228 41.71 3.93 9.85
N GLU A 229 41.35 4.85 10.75
CA GLU A 229 39.95 5.15 11.07
C GLU A 229 39.20 5.73 9.86
N ASN A 230 39.82 6.64 9.11
CA ASN A 230 39.22 7.17 7.88
C ASN A 230 39.03 6.08 6.80
N ASN A 231 39.96 5.14 6.67
CA ASN A 231 39.82 4.00 5.77
C ASN A 231 38.67 3.09 6.20
N GLN A 232 38.51 2.86 7.51
CA GLN A 232 37.41 2.05 8.04
C GLN A 232 36.05 2.69 7.76
N GLU A 233 35.91 4.01 7.95
CA GLU A 233 34.69 4.77 7.62
C GLU A 233 34.34 4.70 6.14
N LEU A 234 35.36 4.72 5.26
CA LEU A 234 35.15 4.55 3.82
C LEU A 234 34.64 3.14 3.49
N LEU A 235 35.21 2.10 4.10
CA LEU A 235 34.74 0.73 3.91
C LEU A 235 33.29 0.55 4.39
N GLU A 236 32.90 1.20 5.49
CA GLU A 236 31.51 1.21 5.96
C GLU A 236 30.57 1.93 4.99
N CYS A 237 30.98 3.07 4.44
CA CYS A 237 30.22 3.77 3.40
C CYS A 237 30.02 2.90 2.14
N ILE A 238 31.04 2.16 1.72
CA ILE A 238 30.95 1.23 0.59
C ILE A 238 29.96 0.09 0.88
N LYS A 239 29.98 -0.47 2.09
CA LYS A 239 29.02 -1.50 2.50
C LYS A 239 27.58 -0.97 2.50
N VAL A 240 27.36 0.24 3.02
CA VAL A 240 26.05 0.90 2.98
C VAL A 240 25.60 1.12 1.53
N HIS A 241 26.47 1.62 0.66
CA HIS A 241 26.15 1.80 -0.76
C HIS A 241 25.76 0.49 -1.44
N LYS A 242 26.50 -0.60 -1.16
CA LYS A 242 26.18 -1.93 -1.70
C LYS A 242 24.80 -2.41 -1.26
N ASP A 243 24.47 -2.28 0.03
CA ASP A 243 23.15 -2.66 0.53
C ASP A 243 22.01 -1.83 -0.11
N LEU A 244 22.27 -0.59 -0.54
CA LEU A 244 21.28 0.24 -1.24
C LEU A 244 21.06 -0.15 -2.71
N LEU A 245 21.97 -0.94 -3.29
CA LEU A 245 21.87 -1.43 -4.67
C LEU A 245 21.20 -2.82 -4.79
N GLU A 246 21.04 -3.53 -3.67
CA GLU A 246 20.37 -4.85 -3.58
C GLU A 246 18.84 -4.74 -3.65
#